data_AF-A0A822FW85-F1
#
_entry.id   AF-A0A822FW85-F1
#
_cell.length_a   1.000
_cell.length_b   1.000
_cell.length_c   1.000
_cell.angle_alpha   90.00
_cell.angle_beta   90.00
_cell.angle_gamma   90.00
#
_symmetry.space_group_name_H-M   'P 1'
#
loop_
_entity.id
_entity.type
_entity.pdbx_description
1 polymer ?
#
loop_
_entity_poly.entity_id
_entity_poly.type
_entity_poly.pdbx_seq_one_letter_code
_entity_poly.pdbx_strand_id
1 'polypeptide(L)'
;QDIFDKLGRVSDINPRYAQALDAIRRSILTKFRKELDEAKKKQPPNPDNIHIRKFESGVKYLPKDMQETLEADLKHCRYEINKNIENNDRDLKDACDSKDLKRIKTVIQGYQQSEGMQYYANKGREYILKQIQDITLKINENLKEYKIKESLDNIEIFYAYKIELENVVNIEQSCEE
;
A
#
# COMPACT_ATOMS: atom_id res chain seq x y z
N GLN A 1 -35.64 6.77 18.61
CA GLN A 1 -35.30 7.67 19.73
C GLN A 1 -34.07 7.10 20.41
N ASP A 2 -32.94 7.76 20.26
CA ASP A 2 -31.59 7.24 20.47
C ASP A 2 -31.35 6.88 21.96
N ILE A 3 -30.62 5.79 22.23
CA ILE A 3 -30.23 5.40 23.59
C ILE A 3 -29.35 6.48 24.21
N PHE A 4 -28.52 7.14 23.40
CA PHE A 4 -27.69 8.26 23.83
C PHE A 4 -28.52 9.48 24.25
N ASP A 5 -29.59 9.80 23.51
CA ASP A 5 -30.51 10.89 23.88
C ASP A 5 -31.22 10.60 25.20
N LYS A 6 -31.62 9.34 25.42
CA LYS A 6 -32.29 8.93 26.67
C LYS A 6 -31.34 8.98 27.87
N LEU A 7 -30.09 8.55 27.69
CA LEU A 7 -29.09 8.60 28.77
C LEU A 7 -28.60 10.02 29.04
N GLY A 8 -28.45 10.85 28.00
CA GLY A 8 -28.08 12.27 28.14
C GLY A 8 -29.12 13.10 28.89
N ARG A 9 -30.41 12.77 28.78
CA ARG A 9 -31.46 13.44 29.58
C ARG A 9 -31.40 13.13 31.07
N VAL A 10 -30.75 12.03 31.46
CA VAL A 10 -30.64 11.60 32.87
C VAL A 10 -29.28 11.97 33.47
N SER A 11 -28.28 12.28 32.63
CA SER A 11 -26.95 12.70 33.11
C SER A 11 -26.97 14.02 33.89
N ASP A 12 -27.90 14.92 33.57
CA ASP A 12 -28.04 16.21 34.25
C ASP A 12 -28.59 16.06 35.68
N ILE A 13 -29.20 14.92 35.98
CA ILE A 13 -29.85 14.63 37.26
C ILE A 13 -28.93 13.82 38.19
N ASN A 14 -27.99 13.04 37.65
CA ASN A 14 -27.10 12.21 38.45
C ASN A 14 -25.69 12.10 37.85
N PRO A 15 -24.64 12.56 38.56
CA PRO A 15 -23.27 12.56 38.06
C PRO A 15 -22.70 11.17 37.77
N ARG A 16 -23.23 10.10 38.37
CA ARG A 16 -22.84 8.72 38.04
C ARG A 16 -23.25 8.33 36.62
N TYR A 17 -24.37 8.86 36.11
CA TYR A 17 -24.83 8.60 34.74
C TYR A 17 -23.99 9.37 33.72
N ALA A 18 -23.60 10.61 34.04
CA ALA A 18 -22.64 11.37 33.23
C ALA A 18 -21.31 10.62 33.08
N GLN A 19 -20.75 10.14 34.19
CA GLN A 19 -19.51 9.35 34.19
C GLN A 19 -19.64 8.05 33.38
N ALA A 20 -20.75 7.33 33.52
CA ALA A 20 -21.00 6.10 32.76
C ALA A 20 -21.12 6.38 31.25
N LEU A 21 -21.81 7.46 30.87
CA LEU A 21 -21.98 7.85 29.47
C LEU A 21 -20.64 8.27 28.85
N ASP A 22 -19.81 9.01 29.57
CA ASP A 22 -18.45 9.36 29.13
C ASP A 22 -17.52 8.15 29.03
N ALA A 23 -17.70 7.15 29.90
CA ALA A 23 -16.97 5.89 29.80
C ALA A 23 -17.38 5.10 28.56
N ILE A 24 -18.68 5.05 28.24
CA ILE A 24 -19.20 4.42 27.02
C ILE A 24 -18.66 5.14 25.78
N ARG A 25 -18.76 6.48 25.73
CA ARG A 25 -18.22 7.30 24.63
C ARG A 25 -16.73 7.00 24.39
N ARG A 26 -15.92 7.03 25.45
CA ARG A 26 -14.49 6.72 25.38
C ARG A 26 -14.22 5.31 24.87
N SER A 27 -14.96 4.31 25.37
CA SER A 27 -14.81 2.91 24.92
C SER A 27 -15.11 2.75 23.43
N ILE A 28 -16.17 3.40 22.95
CA ILE A 28 -16.55 3.40 21.54
C ILE A 28 -15.46 4.05 20.68
N LEU A 29 -15.04 5.28 21.01
CA LEU A 29 -14.01 6.00 20.26
C LEU A 29 -12.70 5.20 20.17
N THR A 30 -12.28 4.58 21.28
CA THR A 30 -11.09 3.73 21.31
C THR A 30 -11.20 2.54 20.37
N LYS A 31 -12.36 1.87 20.31
CA LYS A 31 -12.58 0.75 19.38
C LYS A 31 -12.52 1.18 17.92
N PHE A 32 -13.16 2.30 17.58
CA PHE A 32 -13.12 2.84 16.21
C PHE A 32 -11.72 3.27 15.79
N ARG A 33 -10.98 3.96 16.67
CA ARG A 33 -9.59 4.33 16.42
C ARG A 33 -8.68 3.11 16.25
N LYS A 34 -8.90 2.05 17.03
CA LYS A 34 -8.18 0.78 16.85
C LYS A 34 -8.43 0.18 15.46
N GLU A 35 -9.66 0.18 14.97
CA GLU A 35 -9.95 -0.29 13.60
C GLU A 35 -9.22 0.57 12.55
N LEU A 36 -9.15 1.90 12.73
CA LEU A 36 -8.35 2.75 11.84
C LEU A 36 -6.86 2.44 11.91
N ASP A 37 -6.31 2.17 13.09
CA ASP A 37 -4.92 1.79 13.25
C ASP A 37 -4.60 0.44 12.58
N GLU A 38 -5.49 -0.54 12.69
CA GLU A 38 -5.37 -1.81 11.96
C GLU A 38 -5.49 -1.60 10.45
N ALA A 39 -6.36 -0.69 10.01
CA ALA A 39 -6.49 -0.33 8.59
C ALA A 39 -5.17 0.21 8.02
N LYS A 40 -4.44 1.04 8.78
CA LYS A 40 -3.15 1.62 8.35
C LYS A 40 -2.02 0.60 8.26
N LYS A 41 -2.06 -0.43 9.11
CA LYS A 41 -1.01 -1.47 9.15
C LYS A 41 -1.15 -2.50 8.03
N LYS A 42 -2.33 -2.61 7.43
CA LYS A 42 -2.59 -3.62 6.41
C LYS A 42 -1.70 -3.43 5.19
N GLN A 43 -1.04 -4.52 4.78
CA GLN A 43 -0.25 -4.60 3.56
C GLN A 43 -0.93 -5.52 2.52
N PRO A 44 -0.94 -5.14 1.23
CA PRO A 44 -0.51 -3.84 0.73
C PRO A 44 -1.47 -2.73 1.21
N PRO A 45 -1.04 -1.46 1.24
CA PRO A 45 -1.89 -0.36 1.69
C PRO A 45 -3.13 -0.29 0.79
N ASN A 46 -4.31 -0.27 1.40
CA ASN A 46 -5.58 -0.28 0.67
C ASN A 46 -6.62 0.58 1.41
N PRO A 47 -7.11 1.68 0.82
CA PRO A 47 -8.04 2.59 1.47
C PRO A 47 -9.44 2.01 1.64
N ASP A 48 -9.77 0.90 0.98
CA ASP A 48 -11.08 0.24 1.01
C ASP A 48 -11.03 -1.14 1.68
N ASN A 49 -10.08 -1.31 2.59
CA ASN A 49 -9.91 -2.55 3.32
C ASN A 49 -11.05 -2.83 4.32
N ILE A 50 -11.07 -4.06 4.84
CA ILE A 50 -12.14 -4.54 5.71
C ILE A 50 -12.31 -3.72 7.00
N HIS A 51 -11.24 -3.15 7.55
CA HIS A 51 -11.30 -2.34 8.77
C HIS A 51 -11.96 -0.99 8.50
N ILE A 52 -11.67 -0.37 7.35
CA ILE A 52 -12.35 0.85 6.90
C ILE A 52 -13.85 0.59 6.71
N ARG A 53 -14.22 -0.53 6.07
CA ARG A 53 -15.65 -0.89 5.87
C ARG A 53 -16.38 -1.14 7.18
N LYS A 54 -15.74 -1.81 8.14
CA LYS A 54 -16.28 -2.01 9.50
C LYS A 54 -16.47 -0.68 10.22
N PHE A 55 -15.47 0.20 10.13
CA PHE A 55 -15.54 1.55 10.68
C PHE A 55 -16.73 2.33 10.11
N GLU A 56 -16.83 2.44 8.79
CA GLU A 56 -17.91 3.17 8.10
C GLU A 56 -19.31 2.62 8.41
N SER A 57 -19.40 1.29 8.55
CA SER A 57 -20.66 0.64 8.93
C SER A 57 -21.06 0.99 10.36
N GLY A 58 -20.10 1.01 11.29
CA GLY A 58 -20.38 1.29 12.70
C GLY A 58 -20.66 2.76 13.00
N VAL A 59 -19.97 3.70 12.34
CA VAL A 59 -20.10 5.15 12.63
C VAL A 59 -21.51 5.66 12.41
N LYS A 60 -22.26 5.13 11.43
CA LYS A 60 -23.63 5.56 11.09
C LYS A 60 -24.63 5.44 12.24
N TYR A 61 -24.33 4.64 13.26
CA TYR A 61 -25.20 4.40 14.41
C TYR A 61 -24.81 5.21 15.65
N LEU A 62 -23.82 6.10 15.54
CA LEU A 62 -23.34 6.91 16.66
C LEU A 62 -24.05 8.27 16.73
N PRO A 63 -23.99 8.96 17.88
CA PRO A 63 -24.37 10.37 18.00
C PRO A 63 -23.59 11.29 17.04
N LYS A 64 -24.23 12.36 16.55
CA LYS A 64 -23.66 13.28 15.54
C LYS A 64 -22.29 13.86 15.93
N ASP A 65 -22.12 14.26 17.17
CA ASP A 65 -20.86 14.79 17.72
C ASP A 65 -19.70 13.79 17.60
N MET A 66 -20.00 12.50 17.81
CA MET A 66 -19.03 11.43 17.64
C MET A 66 -18.79 11.10 16.16
N GLN A 67 -19.85 11.14 15.34
CA GLN A 67 -19.74 10.91 13.89
C GLN A 67 -18.78 11.91 13.25
N GLU A 68 -18.97 13.21 13.49
CA GLU A 68 -18.15 14.27 12.90
C GLU A 68 -16.65 14.09 13.22
N THR A 69 -16.34 13.76 14.48
CA THR A 69 -14.96 13.52 14.92
C THR A 69 -14.36 12.29 14.23
N LEU A 70 -15.12 11.19 14.16
CA LEU A 70 -14.67 9.93 13.58
C LEU A 70 -14.56 9.99 12.05
N GLU A 71 -15.42 10.74 11.38
CA GLU A 71 -15.34 10.98 9.94
C GLU A 71 -14.08 11.78 9.57
N ALA A 72 -13.69 12.75 10.40
CA ALA A 72 -12.42 13.46 10.24
C ALA A 72 -11.22 12.51 10.40
N ASP A 73 -11.23 11.66 11.43
CA ASP A 73 -10.19 10.64 11.65
C ASP A 73 -10.10 9.65 10.47
N LEU A 74 -11.25 9.23 9.92
CA LEU A 74 -11.34 8.36 8.75
C LEU A 74 -10.76 9.03 7.50
N LYS A 75 -11.12 10.29 7.23
CA LYS A 75 -10.60 11.05 6.10
C LYS A 75 -9.07 11.16 6.16
N HIS A 76 -8.54 11.44 7.35
CA HIS A 76 -7.08 11.47 7.57
C HIS A 76 -6.45 10.10 7.35
N CYS A 77 -7.07 9.03 7.86
CA CYS A 77 -6.60 7.66 7.66
C CYS A 77 -6.54 7.28 6.17
N ARG A 78 -7.60 7.56 5.39
CA ARG A 78 -7.63 7.33 3.94
C ARG A 78 -6.54 8.14 3.22
N TYR A 79 -6.32 9.39 3.64
CA TYR A 79 -5.24 10.22 3.09
C TYR A 79 -3.85 9.60 3.34
N GLU A 80 -3.56 9.14 4.56
CA GLU A 80 -2.28 8.49 4.89
C GLU A 80 -2.08 7.21 4.09
N ILE A 81 -3.10 6.36 3.98
CA ILE A 81 -3.04 5.13 3.18
C ILE A 81 -2.75 5.46 1.72
N ASN A 82 -3.46 6.41 1.13
CA ASN A 82 -3.23 6.83 -0.25
C ASN A 82 -1.83 7.40 -0.46
N LYS A 83 -1.35 8.22 0.48
CA LYS A 83 0.01 8.75 0.44
C LYS A 83 1.06 7.64 0.48
N ASN A 84 0.83 6.58 1.26
CA ASN A 84 1.72 5.42 1.28
C ASN A 84 1.71 4.66 -0.05
N ILE A 85 0.53 4.50 -0.68
CA ILE A 85 0.43 3.92 -2.04
C ILE A 85 1.24 4.74 -3.03
N GLU A 86 1.04 6.06 -3.05
CA GLU A 86 1.74 6.98 -3.95
C GLU A 86 3.25 6.98 -3.72
N ASN A 87 3.71 6.92 -2.47
CA ASN A 87 5.12 6.85 -2.14
C ASN A 87 5.73 5.53 -2.63
N ASN A 88 5.08 4.38 -2.36
CA ASN A 88 5.57 3.09 -2.84
C ASN A 88 5.61 3.02 -4.38
N ASP A 89 4.57 3.54 -5.05
CA ASP A 89 4.54 3.61 -6.51
C ASP A 89 5.65 4.51 -7.07
N ARG A 90 5.90 5.66 -6.42
CA ARG A 90 6.97 6.58 -6.80
C ARG A 90 8.33 5.95 -6.58
N ASP A 91 8.58 5.38 -5.41
CA ASP A 91 9.87 4.78 -5.06
C ASP A 91 10.23 3.63 -6.01
N LEU A 92 9.24 2.78 -6.33
CA LEU A 92 9.40 1.71 -7.31
C LEU A 92 9.71 2.26 -8.70
N LYS A 93 8.92 3.24 -9.16
CA LYS A 93 9.11 3.85 -10.48
C LYS A 93 10.47 4.55 -10.59
N ASP A 94 10.83 5.35 -9.60
CA ASP A 94 12.10 6.09 -9.57
C ASP A 94 13.29 5.13 -9.53
N ALA A 95 13.16 3.98 -8.85
CA ALA A 95 14.18 2.93 -8.91
C ALA A 95 14.30 2.36 -10.32
N CYS A 96 13.20 1.95 -10.95
CA CYS A 96 13.19 1.40 -12.30
C CYS A 96 13.68 2.40 -13.37
N ASP A 97 13.34 3.67 -13.25
CA ASP A 97 13.73 4.73 -14.20
C ASP A 97 15.21 5.13 -14.05
N SER A 98 15.82 4.90 -12.88
CA SER A 98 17.22 5.25 -12.62
C SER A 98 18.24 4.44 -13.43
N LYS A 99 17.83 3.28 -13.99
CA LYS A 99 18.70 2.29 -14.65
C LYS A 99 19.84 1.74 -13.78
N ASP A 100 19.86 2.06 -12.49
CA ASP A 100 20.77 1.44 -11.52
C ASP A 100 20.21 0.07 -11.13
N LEU A 101 20.78 -0.97 -11.74
CA LEU A 101 20.34 -2.35 -11.54
C LEU A 101 20.43 -2.80 -10.07
N LYS A 102 21.41 -2.28 -9.31
CA LYS A 102 21.55 -2.60 -7.89
C LYS A 102 20.43 -1.97 -7.08
N ARG A 103 20.11 -0.70 -7.36
CA ARG A 103 18.98 -0.02 -6.73
C ARG A 103 17.65 -0.72 -7.04
N ILE A 104 17.41 -1.07 -8.30
CA ILE A 104 16.22 -1.82 -8.74
C ILE A 104 16.10 -3.13 -7.95
N LYS A 105 17.18 -3.90 -7.90
CA LYS A 105 17.26 -5.16 -7.15
C LYS A 105 16.92 -4.96 -5.68
N THR A 106 17.56 -4.01 -5.00
CA THR A 106 17.35 -3.75 -3.58
C THR A 106 15.91 -3.37 -3.27
N VAL A 107 15.29 -2.51 -4.08
CA VAL A 107 13.89 -2.10 -3.86
C VAL A 107 12.93 -3.28 -4.03
N ILE A 108 13.08 -4.05 -5.11
CA ILE A 108 12.18 -5.19 -5.37
C ILE A 108 12.37 -6.31 -4.34
N GLN A 109 13.62 -6.61 -3.96
CA GLN A 109 13.90 -7.59 -2.90
C GLN A 109 13.32 -7.14 -1.55
N GLY A 110 13.40 -5.84 -1.24
CA GLY A 110 12.74 -5.28 -0.05
C GLY A 110 11.23 -5.54 -0.04
N TYR A 111 10.56 -5.39 -1.19
CA TYR A 111 9.13 -5.74 -1.31
C TYR A 111 8.86 -7.24 -1.24
N GLN A 112 9.73 -8.09 -1.79
CA GLN A 112 9.60 -9.55 -1.71
C GLN A 112 9.73 -10.08 -0.27
N GLN A 113 10.60 -9.44 0.52
CA GLN A 113 10.83 -9.79 1.93
C GLN A 113 9.77 -9.20 2.87
N SER A 114 9.01 -8.21 2.41
CA SER A 114 7.99 -7.53 3.21
C SER A 114 6.65 -8.26 3.10
N GLU A 115 6.09 -8.67 4.24
CA GLU A 115 4.80 -9.37 4.31
C GLU A 115 3.68 -8.52 3.66
N GLY A 116 2.91 -9.13 2.76
CA GLY A 116 1.80 -8.47 2.06
C GLY A 116 2.21 -7.51 0.94
N MET A 117 3.50 -7.29 0.68
CA MET A 117 3.97 -6.35 -0.37
C MET A 117 4.30 -7.00 -1.72
N GLN A 118 3.92 -8.29 -1.89
CA GLN A 118 4.16 -9.05 -3.12
C GLN A 118 3.61 -8.38 -4.39
N TYR A 119 2.53 -7.59 -4.26
CA TYR A 119 1.99 -6.79 -5.35
C TYR A 119 3.04 -5.84 -5.96
N TYR A 120 3.77 -5.10 -5.13
CA TYR A 120 4.80 -4.16 -5.60
C TYR A 120 6.02 -4.88 -6.15
N ALA A 121 6.38 -6.03 -5.57
CA ALA A 121 7.44 -6.88 -6.12
C ALA A 121 7.09 -7.36 -7.55
N ASN A 122 5.86 -7.85 -7.76
CA ASN A 122 5.39 -8.28 -9.07
C ASN A 122 5.33 -7.11 -10.07
N LYS A 123 4.82 -5.95 -9.65
CA LYS A 123 4.82 -4.74 -10.49
C LYS A 123 6.25 -4.35 -10.91
N GLY A 124 7.22 -4.44 -10.00
CA GLY A 124 8.63 -4.19 -10.31
C GLY A 124 9.20 -5.18 -11.33
N ARG A 125 8.84 -6.47 -11.25
CA ARG A 125 9.22 -7.47 -12.25
C ARG A 125 8.66 -7.14 -13.63
N GLU A 126 7.39 -6.74 -13.71
CA GLU A 126 6.78 -6.32 -14.98
C GLU A 126 7.53 -5.13 -15.62
N TYR A 127 7.96 -4.16 -14.81
CA TYR A 127 8.81 -3.05 -15.28
C TYR A 127 10.14 -3.55 -15.85
N ILE A 128 10.82 -4.45 -15.14
CA ILE A 128 12.09 -5.04 -15.62
C ILE A 128 11.88 -5.79 -16.94
N LEU A 129 10.85 -6.63 -17.02
CA LEU A 129 10.54 -7.41 -18.23
C LEU A 129 10.29 -6.50 -19.42
N LYS A 130 9.58 -5.37 -19.22
CA LYS A 130 9.38 -4.37 -20.27
C LYS A 130 10.70 -3.74 -20.72
N GLN A 131 11.58 -3.38 -19.78
CA GLN A 131 12.90 -2.83 -20.13
C GLN A 131 13.77 -3.84 -20.91
N ILE A 132 13.71 -5.13 -20.53
CA ILE A 132 14.39 -6.22 -21.25
C ILE A 132 13.84 -6.37 -22.67
N GLN A 133 12.52 -6.30 -22.84
CA GLN A 133 11.87 -6.32 -24.16
C GLN A 133 12.32 -5.13 -25.02
N ASP A 134 12.34 -3.91 -24.45
CA ASP A 134 12.81 -2.71 -25.15
C ASP A 134 14.28 -2.83 -25.60
N ILE A 135 15.15 -3.40 -24.76
CA ILE A 135 16.55 -3.67 -25.13
C ILE A 135 16.62 -4.69 -26.28
N THR A 136 15.84 -5.77 -26.20
CA THR A 136 15.79 -6.81 -27.23
C THR A 136 15.34 -6.25 -28.58
N LEU A 137 14.33 -5.38 -28.58
CA LEU A 137 13.86 -4.70 -29.79
C LEU A 137 14.97 -3.83 -30.40
N LYS A 138 15.69 -3.05 -29.58
CA LYS A 138 16.82 -2.22 -30.06
C LYS A 138 17.96 -3.04 -30.64
N ILE A 139 18.28 -4.19 -30.05
CA ILE A 139 19.28 -5.11 -30.61
C ILE A 139 18.84 -5.55 -32.01
N ASN A 140 17.59 -6.00 -32.16
CA ASN A 140 17.08 -6.46 -33.44
C ASN A 140 17.02 -5.36 -34.51
N GLU A 141 16.64 -4.14 -34.13
CA GLU A 141 16.63 -2.97 -35.02
C GLU A 141 18.04 -2.61 -35.48
N ASN A 142 18.99 -2.49 -34.54
CA ASN A 142 20.38 -2.19 -34.86
C ASN A 142 21.02 -3.25 -35.76
N LEU A 143 20.72 -4.53 -35.54
CA LEU A 143 21.20 -5.63 -36.40
C LEU A 143 20.64 -5.53 -37.83
N LYS A 144 19.35 -5.19 -37.98
CA LYS A 144 18.73 -4.97 -39.30
C LYS A 144 19.36 -3.78 -40.05
N GLU A 145 19.79 -2.76 -39.32
CA GLU A 145 20.44 -1.56 -39.87
C GLU A 145 21.97 -1.70 -39.97
N TYR A 146 22.54 -2.88 -39.73
CA TYR A 146 23.98 -3.13 -39.72
C TYR A 146 24.78 -2.27 -38.72
N LYS A 147 24.12 -1.76 -37.68
CA LYS A 147 24.70 -1.03 -36.54
C LYS A 147 25.27 -2.01 -35.51
N ILE A 148 26.38 -2.65 -35.87
CA ILE A 148 26.96 -3.75 -35.09
C ILE A 148 27.46 -3.28 -33.73
N LYS A 149 28.11 -2.10 -33.66
CA LYS A 149 28.65 -1.58 -32.39
C LYS A 149 27.52 -1.30 -31.39
N GLU A 150 26.47 -0.61 -31.82
CA GLU A 150 25.31 -0.28 -31.00
C GLU A 150 24.52 -1.53 -30.60
N SER A 151 24.53 -2.58 -31.44
CA SER A 151 23.98 -3.89 -31.08
C SER A 151 24.78 -4.52 -29.95
N LEU A 152 26.11 -4.52 -30.03
CA LEU A 152 26.99 -5.06 -28.99
C LEU A 152 26.82 -4.30 -27.66
N ASP A 153 26.78 -2.97 -27.70
CA ASP A 153 26.53 -2.15 -26.51
C ASP A 153 25.19 -2.53 -25.82
N ASN A 154 24.13 -2.76 -26.61
CA ASN A 154 22.84 -3.20 -26.06
C ASN A 154 22.88 -4.65 -25.53
N ILE A 155 23.67 -5.54 -26.13
CA ILE A 155 23.87 -6.91 -25.65
C ILE A 155 24.60 -6.90 -24.30
N GLU A 156 25.60 -6.02 -24.11
CA GLU A 156 26.27 -5.85 -22.83
C GLU A 156 25.30 -5.37 -21.74
N ILE A 157 24.43 -4.41 -22.06
CA ILE A 157 23.36 -3.97 -21.16
C ILE A 157 22.42 -5.12 -20.83
N PHE A 158 21.95 -5.87 -21.83
CA PHE A 158 21.09 -7.05 -21.62
C PHE A 158 21.74 -8.08 -20.70
N TYR A 159 23.03 -8.34 -20.90
CA TYR A 159 23.79 -9.27 -20.07
C TYR A 159 23.93 -8.77 -18.63
N ALA A 160 24.13 -7.47 -18.42
CA ALA A 160 24.13 -6.87 -17.08
C ALA A 160 22.78 -7.04 -16.36
N TYR A 161 21.65 -6.84 -17.07
CA TYR A 161 20.32 -7.12 -16.54
C TYR A 161 20.19 -8.58 -16.11
N LYS A 162 20.65 -9.51 -16.94
CA LYS A 162 20.65 -10.93 -16.61
C LYS A 162 21.43 -11.22 -15.34
N ILE A 163 22.69 -10.78 -15.23
CA ILE A 163 23.53 -11.05 -14.05
C ILE A 163 22.93 -10.44 -12.78
N GLU A 164 22.58 -9.16 -12.82
CA GLU A 164 22.23 -8.44 -11.60
C GLU A 164 20.82 -8.78 -11.12
N LEU A 165 19.88 -9.05 -12.03
CA LEU A 165 18.45 -9.20 -11.74
C LEU A 165 17.93 -10.63 -11.89
N GLU A 166 18.79 -11.63 -12.15
CA GLU A 166 18.37 -13.05 -12.32
C GLU A 166 17.43 -13.52 -11.21
N ASN A 167 17.83 -13.35 -9.95
CA ASN A 167 17.07 -13.80 -8.78
C ASN A 167 15.80 -12.98 -8.51
N VAL A 168 15.66 -11.83 -9.16
CA VAL A 168 14.48 -10.96 -9.01
C VAL A 168 13.42 -11.34 -10.05
N VAL A 169 13.85 -11.73 -11.24
CA VAL A 169 13.01 -12.08 -12.39
C VAL A 169 12.65 -13.58 -12.40
N ASN A 170 13.60 -14.46 -12.08
CA ASN A 170 13.39 -15.91 -12.01
C ASN A 170 12.93 -16.32 -10.59
N ILE A 171 11.64 -16.20 -10.33
CA ILE A 171 10.98 -17.04 -9.31
C ILE A 171 9.92 -17.86 -10.05
N GLU A 172 10.37 -18.89 -10.76
CA GLU A 172 9.53 -20.03 -11.06
C GLU A 172 9.75 -21.08 -9.95
N GLN A 173 8.63 -21.53 -9.36
CA GLN A 173 8.48 -22.81 -8.63
C GLN A 173 9.18 -23.00 -7.26
N SER A 174 8.69 -22.33 -6.21
CA SER A 174 8.84 -22.84 -4.83
C SER A 174 7.56 -22.76 -4.00
N CYS A 175 6.39 -22.81 -4.66
CA CYS A 175 5.09 -22.98 -4.00
C CYS A 175 4.41 -24.25 -4.53
N GLU A 176 5.11 -25.37 -4.49
CA GLU A 176 4.50 -26.70 -4.48
C GLU A 176 5.32 -27.57 -3.53
N GLU A 177 4.98 -27.55 -2.23
CA GLU A 177 5.08 -28.68 -1.29
C GLU A 177 3.98 -28.53 -0.23
#